data_AF-A0A349XM01-F1
#
_entry.id   AF-A0A349XM01-F1
#
_cell.length_a   1.000
_cell.length_b   1.000
_cell.length_c   1.000
_cell.angle_alpha   90.00
_cell.angle_beta   90.00
_cell.angle_gamma   90.00
#
_symmetry.space_group_name_H-M   'P 1'
#
loop_
_entity.id
_entity.type
_entity.pdbx_description
1 polymer ?
#
loop_
_entity_poly.entity_id
_entity_poly.type
_entity_poly.pdbx_seq_one_letter_code
_entity_poly.pdbx_strand_id
1 'polypeptide(L)'
;EDAVFDHVVMATGHNWPDSTEIRPGYFVSPWPATVLKSIRNEPVGILGTSLSGIDALMTVATAHGMFYSDAAGDLQYQPAAGTEDFRATLMSRKGILPEADFYCPLPYVTPLVCTEEAIDALIATGRHDLLDEVFELFRGEIVARDPDYATRIGLSQLTVETFAAAYYADRAESDPFVWAAKNLAEAEDNRVKRYTVPWRYAILITHEIVARVIPHLDEKDLKRFHRHFKGIFIDDYATVPLMSIRRLLALSRVGKLSILRLGEDYTIRTAEVGLERGAEVEVSGTVHRFGAFIDATGQETLSATDLPFPTLVDQGGVREAATPKVEAIMSLDRDPDMVRTGGIDVDEFYRPRLGLMSEGRLYCAAIAFLLHKEPFVQGITSARDIGETVGRAILKDISQAETPLFQISA
;
A
#
# COMPACT_ATOMS: atom_id res chain seq x y z
N GLU A 1 -14.65 -15.78 -32.45
CA GLU A 1 -16.10 -15.64 -32.24
C GLU A 1 -16.30 -14.68 -31.09
N ASP A 2 -17.19 -13.71 -31.24
CA ASP A 2 -17.49 -12.77 -30.18
C ASP A 2 -18.45 -13.43 -29.18
N ALA A 3 -18.11 -13.38 -27.89
CA ALA A 3 -18.95 -13.88 -26.82
C ALA A 3 -19.72 -12.73 -26.17
N VAL A 4 -21.00 -12.94 -25.90
CA VAL A 4 -21.89 -11.95 -25.26
C VAL A 4 -22.11 -12.35 -23.81
N PHE A 5 -21.99 -11.39 -22.91
CA PHE A 5 -22.16 -11.58 -21.48
C PHE A 5 -23.11 -10.52 -20.92
N ASP A 6 -24.07 -10.93 -20.08
CA ASP A 6 -24.96 -10.01 -19.37
C ASP A 6 -24.24 -9.24 -18.26
N HIS A 7 -23.25 -9.90 -17.63
CA HIS A 7 -22.46 -9.39 -16.51
C HIS A 7 -20.97 -9.66 -16.73
N VAL A 8 -20.15 -8.64 -16.52
CA VAL A 8 -18.68 -8.72 -16.61
C VAL A 8 -18.08 -8.22 -15.31
N VAL A 9 -17.25 -9.03 -14.65
CA VAL A 9 -16.54 -8.64 -13.43
C VAL A 9 -15.04 -8.57 -13.70
N MET A 10 -14.48 -7.37 -13.54
CA MET A 10 -13.05 -7.13 -13.58
C MET A 10 -12.49 -7.22 -12.16
N ALA A 11 -11.88 -8.35 -11.82
CA ALA A 11 -11.22 -8.60 -10.54
C ALA A 11 -9.72 -8.86 -10.74
N THR A 12 -9.09 -8.06 -11.61
CA THR A 12 -7.67 -8.19 -11.94
C THR A 12 -6.80 -7.65 -10.81
N GLY A 13 -5.71 -8.37 -10.52
CA GLY A 13 -4.66 -7.94 -9.60
C GLY A 13 -3.60 -7.15 -10.35
N HIS A 14 -2.35 -7.59 -10.24
CA HIS A 14 -1.26 -6.93 -10.95
C HIS A 14 -1.31 -7.14 -12.47
N ASN A 15 -0.99 -6.09 -13.21
CA ASN A 15 -0.81 -6.07 -14.66
C ASN A 15 0.69 -5.88 -14.96
N TRP A 16 1.40 -6.99 -15.18
CA TRP A 16 2.83 -6.98 -15.50
C TRP A 16 3.07 -7.34 -16.97
N PRO A 17 4.16 -6.86 -17.59
CA PRO A 17 4.56 -7.30 -18.92
C PRO A 17 4.87 -8.81 -18.96
N ASP A 18 4.78 -9.42 -20.16
CA ASP A 18 5.07 -10.84 -20.37
C ASP A 18 6.51 -11.24 -19.95
N SER A 19 7.46 -10.32 -20.09
CA SER A 19 8.82 -10.44 -19.55
C SER A 19 9.05 -9.41 -18.46
N THR A 20 9.43 -9.87 -17.27
CA THR A 20 9.73 -8.98 -16.15
C THR A 20 11.17 -8.48 -16.15
N GLU A 21 12.09 -9.19 -16.82
CA GLU A 21 13.37 -8.63 -17.26
C GLU A 21 13.12 -7.85 -18.56
N ILE A 22 12.92 -6.54 -18.43
CA ILE A 22 12.65 -5.68 -19.60
C ILE A 22 13.93 -5.19 -20.28
N ARG A 23 15.07 -5.29 -19.57
CA ARG A 23 16.41 -4.96 -20.07
C ARG A 23 17.41 -5.89 -19.38
N PRO A 24 18.59 -6.16 -19.96
CA PRO A 24 19.57 -7.05 -19.34
C PRO A 24 19.88 -6.66 -17.88
N GLY A 25 19.59 -7.57 -16.96
CA GLY A 25 19.76 -7.37 -15.52
C GLY A 25 18.83 -6.33 -14.88
N TYR A 26 17.78 -5.86 -15.53
CA TYR A 26 16.79 -4.94 -14.96
C TYR A 26 15.39 -5.56 -14.95
N PHE A 27 14.88 -5.80 -13.75
CA PHE A 27 13.61 -6.47 -13.48
C PHE A 27 12.58 -5.46 -12.96
N VAL A 28 11.43 -5.30 -13.64
CA VAL A 28 10.36 -4.35 -13.21
C VAL A 28 9.38 -4.94 -12.21
N SER A 29 9.57 -6.19 -11.82
CA SER A 29 8.71 -6.86 -10.87
C SER A 29 9.53 -7.87 -10.05
N PRO A 30 9.18 -8.05 -8.76
CA PRO A 30 9.76 -9.12 -7.96
C PRO A 30 9.20 -10.51 -8.35
N TRP A 31 8.26 -10.55 -9.29
CA TRP A 31 7.60 -11.76 -9.77
C TRP A 31 7.87 -11.99 -11.27
N PRO A 32 7.75 -13.23 -11.77
CA PRO A 32 7.73 -14.47 -11.00
C PRO A 32 9.11 -14.74 -10.38
N ALA A 33 9.12 -15.32 -9.17
CA ALA A 33 10.35 -15.60 -8.43
C ALA A 33 11.36 -16.49 -9.19
N THR A 34 10.89 -17.30 -10.15
CA THR A 34 11.74 -18.15 -10.98
C THR A 34 12.75 -17.35 -11.82
N VAL A 35 12.37 -16.16 -12.29
CA VAL A 35 13.26 -15.29 -13.09
C VAL A 35 14.39 -14.75 -12.22
N LEU A 36 14.09 -14.33 -11.00
CA LEU A 36 15.09 -13.77 -10.07
C LEU A 36 16.13 -14.80 -9.62
N LYS A 37 15.81 -16.10 -9.63
CA LYS A 37 16.78 -17.17 -9.32
C LYS A 37 17.92 -17.28 -10.32
N SER A 38 17.79 -16.71 -11.52
CA SER A 38 18.86 -16.67 -12.53
C SER A 38 19.81 -15.48 -12.38
N ILE A 39 19.59 -14.60 -11.39
CA ILE A 39 20.52 -13.50 -11.09
C ILE A 39 21.89 -14.10 -10.75
N ARG A 40 22.96 -13.47 -11.26
CA ARG A 40 24.31 -14.01 -11.18
C ARG A 40 24.95 -13.64 -9.84
N ASN A 41 26.09 -14.25 -9.55
CA ASN A 41 26.96 -13.84 -8.45
C ASN A 41 27.51 -12.43 -8.71
N GLU A 42 26.75 -11.39 -8.36
CA GLU A 42 27.05 -9.97 -8.61
C GLU A 42 26.33 -9.06 -7.58
N PRO A 43 26.66 -7.76 -7.50
CA PRO A 43 25.91 -6.80 -6.70
C PRO A 43 24.47 -6.63 -7.23
N VAL A 44 23.48 -6.76 -6.35
CA VAL A 44 22.05 -6.70 -6.66
C VAL A 44 21.40 -5.51 -5.95
N GLY A 45 20.82 -4.61 -6.74
CA GLY A 45 20.00 -3.51 -6.23
C GLY A 45 18.53 -3.93 -6.17
N ILE A 46 17.84 -3.60 -5.08
CA ILE A 46 16.40 -3.84 -4.94
C ILE A 46 15.73 -2.55 -4.49
N LEU A 47 14.88 -1.98 -5.34
CA LEU A 47 14.11 -0.77 -5.04
C LEU A 47 12.84 -1.18 -4.28
N GLY A 48 12.83 -0.92 -2.97
CA GLY A 48 11.77 -1.28 -2.04
C GLY A 48 12.32 -2.00 -0.81
N THR A 49 11.94 -1.53 0.37
CA THR A 49 12.23 -2.18 1.66
C THR A 49 11.02 -2.93 2.24
N SER A 50 9.88 -2.93 1.54
CA SER A 50 8.64 -3.61 1.96
C SER A 50 8.70 -5.14 1.79
N LEU A 51 7.62 -5.85 2.14
CA LEU A 51 7.52 -7.30 2.00
C LEU A 51 7.88 -7.80 0.59
N SER A 52 7.42 -7.12 -0.47
CA SER A 52 7.76 -7.47 -1.86
C SER A 52 9.26 -7.39 -2.14
N GLY A 53 9.95 -6.37 -1.63
CA GLY A 53 11.40 -6.24 -1.73
C GLY A 53 12.15 -7.29 -0.92
N ILE A 54 11.62 -7.62 0.27
CA ILE A 54 12.14 -8.70 1.11
C ILE A 54 11.98 -10.05 0.41
N ASP A 55 10.84 -10.33 -0.22
CA ASP A 55 10.59 -11.59 -0.94
C ASP A 55 11.48 -11.73 -2.18
N ALA A 56 11.71 -10.64 -2.91
CA ALA A 56 12.69 -10.60 -3.99
C ALA A 56 14.10 -10.94 -3.45
N LEU A 57 14.49 -10.30 -2.35
CA LEU A 57 15.76 -10.58 -1.68
C LEU A 57 15.86 -12.05 -1.23
N MET A 58 14.80 -12.62 -0.65
CA MET A 58 14.79 -14.02 -0.22
C MET A 58 14.95 -14.97 -1.41
N THR A 59 14.33 -14.65 -2.54
CA THR A 59 14.44 -15.43 -3.77
C THR A 59 15.87 -15.45 -4.28
N VAL A 60 16.52 -14.29 -4.35
CA VAL A 60 17.91 -14.18 -4.79
C VAL A 60 18.87 -14.83 -3.78
N ALA A 61 18.71 -14.53 -2.49
CA ALA A 61 19.56 -15.10 -1.44
C ALA A 61 19.51 -16.64 -1.42
N THR A 62 18.34 -17.25 -1.60
CA THR A 62 18.22 -18.72 -1.64
C THR A 62 18.77 -19.35 -2.92
N ALA A 63 19.01 -18.57 -3.97
CA ALA A 63 19.77 -19.02 -5.15
C ALA A 63 21.29 -19.01 -4.91
N HIS A 64 21.77 -18.21 -3.95
CA HIS A 64 23.19 -18.00 -3.65
C HIS A 64 23.65 -18.58 -2.30
N GLY A 65 22.80 -19.33 -1.62
CA GLY A 65 23.11 -19.87 -0.30
C GLY A 65 21.91 -20.49 0.37
N MET A 66 22.03 -20.75 1.67
CA MET A 66 20.96 -21.34 2.45
C MET A 66 20.87 -20.74 3.85
N PHE A 67 19.66 -20.78 4.40
CA PHE A 67 19.40 -20.45 5.80
C PHE A 67 19.34 -21.73 6.63
N TYR A 68 19.92 -21.69 7.82
CA TYR A 68 19.90 -22.80 8.78
C TYR A 68 19.85 -22.23 10.20
N SER A 69 19.26 -22.97 11.13
CA SER A 69 19.34 -22.63 12.55
C SER A 69 20.65 -23.17 13.13
N ASP A 70 21.35 -22.37 13.91
CA ASP A 70 22.48 -22.84 14.71
C ASP A 70 22.02 -23.60 15.97
N ALA A 71 22.97 -24.03 16.79
CA ALA A 71 22.70 -24.80 18.01
C ALA A 71 21.91 -24.01 19.06
N ALA A 72 21.93 -22.67 19.03
CA ALA A 72 21.15 -21.81 19.90
C ALA A 72 19.73 -21.55 19.35
N GLY A 73 19.45 -22.03 18.13
CA GLY A 73 18.19 -21.78 17.43
C GLY A 73 18.18 -20.48 16.62
N ASP A 74 19.29 -19.75 16.59
CA ASP A 74 19.40 -18.51 15.82
C ASP A 74 19.55 -18.80 14.33
N LEU A 75 18.80 -18.07 13.51
CA LEU A 75 18.83 -18.24 12.07
C LEU A 75 20.11 -17.65 11.50
N GLN A 76 20.89 -18.44 10.77
CA GLN A 76 22.10 -18.03 10.09
C GLN A 76 21.93 -18.17 8.58
N TYR A 77 22.74 -17.43 7.81
CA TYR A 77 22.84 -17.58 6.36
C TYR A 77 24.25 -18.05 5.99
N GLN A 78 24.33 -19.13 5.21
CA GLN A 78 25.58 -19.65 4.66
C GLN A 78 25.59 -19.42 3.14
N PRO A 79 26.48 -18.56 2.62
CA PRO A 79 26.70 -18.44 1.19
C PRO A 79 27.16 -19.77 0.58
N ALA A 80 26.71 -20.09 -0.62
CA ALA A 80 27.22 -21.22 -1.38
C ALA A 80 28.61 -20.91 -1.95
N ALA A 81 29.41 -21.94 -2.27
CA ALA A 81 30.70 -21.74 -2.91
C ALA A 81 30.53 -21.07 -4.29
N GLY A 82 31.39 -20.10 -4.63
CA GLY A 82 31.28 -19.36 -5.90
C GLY A 82 30.24 -18.23 -5.89
N THR A 83 29.80 -17.80 -4.70
CA THR A 83 28.82 -16.71 -4.51
C THR A 83 29.40 -15.52 -3.73
N GLU A 84 30.72 -15.37 -3.76
CA GLU A 84 31.46 -14.39 -2.97
C GLU A 84 31.07 -12.95 -3.30
N ASP A 85 30.77 -12.67 -4.57
CA ASP A 85 30.45 -11.34 -5.10
C ASP A 85 28.99 -10.93 -4.90
N PHE A 86 28.10 -11.88 -4.62
CA PHE A 86 26.70 -11.61 -4.33
C PHE A 86 26.60 -10.71 -3.10
N ARG A 87 26.00 -9.54 -3.29
CA ARG A 87 25.62 -8.61 -2.21
C ARG A 87 24.35 -7.90 -2.62
N ALA A 88 23.38 -7.83 -1.71
CA ALA A 88 22.14 -7.13 -1.95
C ALA A 88 22.10 -5.77 -1.25
N THR A 89 21.46 -4.80 -1.90
CA THR A 89 21.15 -3.50 -1.31
C THR A 89 19.65 -3.24 -1.48
N LEU A 90 18.90 -3.24 -0.37
CA LEU A 90 17.51 -2.76 -0.38
C LEU A 90 17.51 -1.23 -0.29
N MET A 91 16.62 -0.58 -1.03
CA MET A 91 16.62 0.88 -1.16
C MET A 91 15.23 1.44 -0.96
N SER A 92 15.13 2.55 -0.23
CA SER A 92 13.89 3.32 -0.16
C SER A 92 14.19 4.78 0.19
N ARG A 93 13.22 5.67 -0.05
CA ARG A 93 13.37 7.11 0.26
C ARG A 93 13.73 7.35 1.72
N LYS A 94 13.08 6.62 2.63
CA LYS A 94 13.31 6.72 4.08
C LYS A 94 14.50 5.88 4.57
N GLY A 95 14.87 4.82 3.86
CA GLY A 95 15.94 3.91 4.28
C GLY A 95 15.59 3.08 5.52
N ILE A 96 14.31 2.92 5.83
CA ILE A 96 13.82 2.16 6.98
C ILE A 96 13.36 0.76 6.55
N LEU A 97 13.47 -0.20 7.48
CA LEU A 97 12.89 -1.53 7.35
C LEU A 97 11.49 -1.56 7.98
N PRO A 98 10.57 -2.39 7.46
CA PRO A 98 9.29 -2.65 8.11
C PRO A 98 9.53 -3.34 9.45
N GLU A 99 8.57 -3.19 10.35
CA GLU A 99 8.63 -3.79 11.67
C GLU A 99 7.96 -5.17 11.68
N ALA A 100 8.28 -5.97 12.69
CA ALA A 100 7.73 -7.30 12.87
C ALA A 100 6.25 -7.24 13.25
N ASP A 101 5.48 -8.25 12.83
CA ASP A 101 4.10 -8.46 13.28
C ASP A 101 4.01 -8.42 14.81
N PHE A 102 3.23 -7.48 15.34
CA PHE A 102 3.04 -7.33 16.77
C PHE A 102 1.77 -8.07 17.25
N TYR A 103 1.71 -8.33 18.55
CA TYR A 103 0.52 -8.93 19.15
C TYR A 103 -0.61 -7.89 19.29
N CYS A 104 -1.77 -8.17 18.71
CA CYS A 104 -3.00 -7.42 18.91
C CYS A 104 -4.19 -8.38 19.16
N PRO A 105 -5.19 -7.97 19.95
CA PRO A 105 -6.38 -8.79 20.16
C PRO A 105 -7.30 -8.75 18.94
N LEU A 106 -7.94 -9.89 18.66
CA LEU A 106 -9.01 -10.06 17.68
C LEU A 106 -10.26 -10.60 18.39
N PRO A 107 -11.47 -10.07 18.12
CA PRO A 107 -11.76 -8.93 17.25
C PRO A 107 -11.14 -7.62 17.77
N TYR A 108 -11.02 -6.62 16.89
CA TYR A 108 -10.49 -5.32 17.28
C TYR A 108 -11.36 -4.66 18.35
N VAL A 109 -10.73 -3.95 19.27
CA VAL A 109 -11.44 -3.16 20.27
C VAL A 109 -12.00 -1.90 19.64
N THR A 110 -13.16 -1.46 20.10
CA THR A 110 -13.72 -0.17 19.71
C THR A 110 -12.80 0.97 20.18
N PRO A 111 -12.46 1.95 19.31
CA PRO A 111 -11.79 3.17 19.71
C PRO A 111 -12.55 3.94 20.80
N LEU A 112 -11.84 4.76 21.57
CA LEU A 112 -12.43 5.58 22.63
C LEU A 112 -12.86 6.97 22.13
N VAL A 113 -12.15 7.51 21.15
CA VAL A 113 -12.31 8.89 20.65
C VAL A 113 -12.55 8.90 19.14
N CYS A 114 -11.69 8.25 18.36
CA CYS A 114 -11.83 8.18 16.90
C CYS A 114 -12.78 7.03 16.51
N THR A 115 -14.06 7.15 16.89
CA THR A 115 -15.09 6.14 16.62
C THR A 115 -15.77 6.38 15.27
N GLU A 116 -16.47 5.36 14.77
CA GLU A 116 -17.29 5.50 13.55
C GLU A 116 -18.32 6.63 13.72
N GLU A 117 -18.98 6.73 14.87
CA GLU A 117 -19.99 7.77 15.13
C GLU A 117 -19.38 9.17 15.14
N ALA A 118 -18.15 9.32 15.64
CA ALA A 118 -17.46 10.60 15.65
C ALA A 118 -17.08 11.06 14.23
N ILE A 119 -16.61 10.14 13.38
CA ILE A 119 -16.33 10.44 11.97
C ILE A 119 -17.63 10.69 11.19
N ASP A 120 -18.65 9.87 11.39
CA ASP A 120 -19.95 10.04 10.73
C ASP A 120 -20.61 11.37 11.14
N ALA A 121 -20.41 11.83 12.38
CA ALA A 121 -20.86 13.16 12.81
C ALA A 121 -20.13 14.31 12.08
N LEU A 122 -18.82 14.16 11.78
CA LEU A 122 -18.08 15.12 10.95
C LEU A 122 -18.62 15.13 9.51
N ILE A 123 -18.84 13.94 8.93
CA ILE A 123 -19.42 13.80 7.59
C ILE A 123 -20.80 14.44 7.52
N ALA A 124 -21.64 14.25 8.54
CA ALA A 124 -22.98 14.81 8.61
C ALA A 124 -23.03 16.35 8.66
N THR A 125 -21.90 17.02 8.91
CA THR A 125 -21.82 18.50 8.81
C THR A 125 -21.96 19.01 7.38
N GLY A 126 -21.77 18.16 6.37
CA GLY A 126 -21.79 18.53 4.95
C GLY A 126 -20.56 19.32 4.50
N ARG A 127 -19.58 19.53 5.38
CA ARG A 127 -18.30 20.16 5.02
C ARG A 127 -17.36 19.19 4.32
N HIS A 128 -16.43 19.73 3.56
CA HIS A 128 -15.44 18.96 2.78
C HIS A 128 -13.98 19.24 3.20
N ASP A 129 -13.75 20.20 4.09
CA ASP A 129 -12.47 20.57 4.70
C ASP A 129 -12.23 19.86 6.05
N LEU A 130 -12.54 18.56 6.09
CA LEU A 130 -12.66 17.78 7.33
C LEU A 130 -11.34 17.22 7.88
N LEU A 131 -10.23 17.29 7.13
CA LEU A 131 -9.05 16.49 7.44
C LEU A 131 -8.42 16.85 8.79
N ASP A 132 -8.41 18.13 9.15
CA ASP A 132 -7.84 18.58 10.41
C ASP A 132 -8.68 18.10 11.61
N GLU A 133 -10.01 18.08 11.51
CA GLU A 133 -10.87 17.56 12.60
C GLU A 133 -10.81 16.03 12.72
N VAL A 134 -10.66 15.34 11.59
CA VAL A 134 -10.37 13.89 11.59
C VAL A 134 -9.04 13.61 12.29
N PHE A 135 -8.02 14.41 12.01
CA PHE A 135 -6.72 14.29 12.67
C PHE A 135 -6.81 14.57 14.17
N GLU A 136 -7.66 15.51 14.60
CA GLU A 136 -7.92 15.76 16.01
C GLU A 136 -8.55 14.55 16.74
N LEU A 137 -9.51 13.88 16.11
CA LEU A 137 -10.09 12.64 16.65
C LEU A 137 -9.03 11.52 16.75
N PHE A 138 -8.25 11.32 15.67
CA PHE A 138 -7.16 10.35 15.63
C PHE A 138 -6.11 10.63 16.72
N ARG A 139 -5.71 11.90 16.86
CA ARG A 139 -4.79 12.35 17.90
C ARG A 139 -5.34 12.07 19.29
N GLY A 140 -6.62 12.36 19.51
CA GLY A 140 -7.30 12.07 20.77
C GLY A 140 -7.32 10.58 21.10
N GLU A 141 -7.47 9.70 20.11
CA GLU A 141 -7.37 8.25 20.32
C GLU A 141 -5.97 7.85 20.81
N ILE A 142 -4.91 8.34 20.17
CA ILE A 142 -3.53 8.04 20.60
C ILE A 142 -3.28 8.56 22.03
N VAL A 143 -3.71 9.78 22.36
CA VAL A 143 -3.57 10.35 23.71
C VAL A 143 -4.31 9.51 24.76
N ALA A 144 -5.52 9.03 24.43
CA ALA A 144 -6.31 8.20 25.33
C ALA A 144 -5.70 6.80 25.54
N ARG A 145 -5.05 6.25 24.51
CA ARG A 145 -4.46 4.90 24.55
C ARG A 145 -3.04 4.85 25.09
N ASP A 146 -2.23 5.87 24.79
CA ASP A 146 -0.80 5.91 25.09
C ASP A 146 -0.33 7.35 25.37
N PRO A 147 -0.66 7.91 26.55
CA PRO A 147 -0.29 9.28 26.90
C PRO A 147 1.24 9.48 26.98
N ASP A 148 1.98 8.42 27.32
CA ASP A 148 3.45 8.46 27.40
C ASP A 148 4.05 8.58 25.99
N TYR A 149 3.60 7.77 25.04
CA TYR A 149 3.98 7.91 23.63
C TYR A 149 3.60 9.28 23.08
N ALA A 150 2.35 9.71 23.30
CA ALA A 150 1.86 11.01 22.84
C ALA A 150 2.73 12.17 23.35
N THR A 151 3.11 12.13 24.62
CA THR A 151 4.01 13.14 25.22
C THR A 151 5.39 13.07 24.60
N ARG A 152 5.95 11.85 24.44
CA ARG A 152 7.30 11.62 23.92
C ARG A 152 7.50 12.17 22.51
N ILE A 153 6.50 12.02 21.63
CA ILE A 153 6.58 12.55 20.26
C ILE A 153 6.08 14.00 20.14
N GLY A 154 5.65 14.62 21.24
CA GLY A 154 5.11 15.98 21.23
C GLY A 154 3.76 16.12 20.50
N LEU A 155 2.92 15.07 20.54
CA LEU A 155 1.73 14.92 19.70
C LEU A 155 0.76 16.11 19.74
N SER A 156 0.64 16.80 20.88
CA SER A 156 -0.23 17.98 21.04
C SER A 156 0.12 19.16 20.12
N GLN A 157 1.35 19.21 19.59
CA GLN A 157 1.84 20.28 18.71
C GLN A 157 1.91 19.86 17.24
N LEU A 158 1.60 18.59 16.94
CA LEU A 158 1.68 18.06 15.59
C LEU A 158 0.39 18.36 14.81
N THR A 159 0.56 18.47 13.50
CA THR A 159 -0.48 18.57 12.48
C THR A 159 -0.44 17.33 11.59
N VAL A 160 -1.40 17.22 10.68
CA VAL A 160 -1.42 16.20 9.62
C VAL A 160 -0.07 16.12 8.88
N GLU A 161 0.50 17.27 8.53
CA GLU A 161 1.75 17.37 7.76
C GLU A 161 3.00 16.98 8.54
N THR A 162 2.99 17.18 9.86
CA THR A 162 4.17 17.03 10.72
C THR A 162 4.17 15.73 11.52
N PHE A 163 3.01 15.07 11.68
CA PHE A 163 2.88 13.82 12.41
C PHE A 163 3.78 12.70 11.87
N ALA A 164 3.82 12.52 10.54
CA ALA A 164 4.63 11.47 9.94
C ALA A 164 6.12 11.60 10.29
N ALA A 165 6.66 12.81 10.31
CA ALA A 165 8.07 13.03 10.67
C ALA A 165 8.35 12.58 12.12
N ALA A 166 7.48 12.94 13.07
CA ALA A 166 7.60 12.52 14.46
C ALA A 166 7.42 10.99 14.63
N TYR A 167 6.47 10.39 13.91
CA TYR A 167 6.22 8.95 13.90
C TYR A 167 7.43 8.13 13.42
N TYR A 168 8.14 8.62 12.40
CA TYR A 168 9.31 7.93 11.84
C TYR A 168 10.64 8.28 12.51
N ALA A 169 10.70 9.30 13.37
CA ALA A 169 11.94 9.88 13.88
C ALA A 169 12.90 8.83 14.46
N ASP A 170 12.45 8.06 15.46
CA ASP A 170 13.29 7.05 16.13
C ASP A 170 13.85 6.00 15.14
N ARG A 171 13.03 5.60 14.16
CA ARG A 171 13.41 4.63 13.12
C ARG A 171 14.40 5.20 12.12
N ALA A 172 14.19 6.44 11.70
CA ALA A 172 15.01 7.10 10.69
C ALA A 172 16.39 7.52 11.24
N GLU A 173 16.51 7.72 12.56
CA GLU A 173 17.74 8.10 13.25
C GLU A 173 18.58 6.89 13.73
N SER A 174 18.01 5.68 13.66
CA SER A 174 18.67 4.44 14.06
C SER A 174 19.31 3.72 12.87
N ASP A 175 20.34 2.90 13.13
CA ASP A 175 20.78 1.90 12.15
C ASP A 175 19.62 0.92 11.86
N PRO A 176 19.26 0.66 10.59
CA PRO A 176 18.10 -0.16 10.26
C PRO A 176 18.15 -1.58 10.83
N PHE A 177 19.33 -2.21 10.90
CA PHE A 177 19.48 -3.57 11.42
C PHE A 177 19.48 -3.59 12.95
N VAL A 178 20.03 -2.57 13.61
CA VAL A 178 19.90 -2.39 15.06
C VAL A 178 18.44 -2.18 15.44
N TRP A 179 17.71 -1.33 14.71
CA TRP A 179 16.27 -1.15 14.93
C TRP A 179 15.50 -2.45 14.74
N ALA A 180 15.72 -3.14 13.61
CA ALA A 180 15.05 -4.40 13.30
C ALA A 180 15.30 -5.48 14.36
N ALA A 181 16.53 -5.57 14.91
CA ALA A 181 16.85 -6.50 15.99
C ALA A 181 16.12 -6.15 17.30
N LYS A 182 16.08 -4.86 17.67
CA LYS A 182 15.36 -4.39 18.86
C LYS A 182 13.85 -4.64 18.74
N ASN A 183 13.27 -4.27 17.59
CA ASN A 183 11.85 -4.46 17.32
C ASN A 183 11.46 -5.94 17.27
N LEU A 184 12.28 -6.81 16.68
CA LEU A 184 12.05 -8.26 16.71
C LEU A 184 12.00 -8.80 18.14
N ALA A 185 12.97 -8.42 18.99
CA ALA A 185 13.02 -8.86 20.37
C ALA A 185 11.79 -8.38 21.18
N GLU A 186 11.38 -7.12 20.99
CA GLU A 186 10.16 -6.57 21.58
C GLU A 186 8.91 -7.34 21.11
N ALA A 187 8.76 -7.56 19.80
CA ALA A 187 7.60 -8.24 19.24
C ALA A 187 7.47 -9.69 19.76
N GLU A 188 8.60 -10.39 19.92
CA GLU A 188 8.61 -11.76 20.45
C GLU A 188 8.23 -11.82 21.93
N ASP A 189 8.82 -10.96 22.76
CA ASP A 189 8.47 -10.84 24.18
C ASP A 189 7.00 -10.45 24.35
N ASN A 190 6.52 -9.49 23.55
CA ASN A 190 5.12 -9.06 23.54
C ASN A 190 4.16 -10.18 23.15
N ARG A 191 4.51 -11.03 22.17
CA ARG A 191 3.70 -12.20 21.81
C ARG A 191 3.62 -13.23 22.94
N VAL A 192 4.71 -13.46 23.65
CA VAL A 192 4.73 -14.36 24.83
C VAL A 192 3.86 -13.80 25.95
N LYS A 193 4.00 -12.51 26.24
CA LYS A 193 3.23 -11.81 27.28
C LYS A 193 1.79 -11.48 26.88
N ARG A 194 1.45 -11.65 25.60
CA ARG A 194 0.20 -11.15 25.00
C ARG A 194 0.00 -9.66 25.29
N TYR A 195 1.10 -8.91 25.22
CA TYR A 195 1.11 -7.46 25.41
C TYR A 195 0.91 -6.78 24.06
N THR A 196 -0.01 -5.82 24.01
CA THR A 196 -0.28 -5.00 22.83
C THR A 196 0.29 -3.61 23.04
N VAL A 197 1.10 -3.15 22.08
CA VAL A 197 1.69 -1.81 22.09
C VAL A 197 0.56 -0.78 21.85
N PRO A 198 0.20 0.06 22.84
CA PRO A 198 -1.05 0.81 22.79
C PRO A 198 -1.12 1.84 21.65
N TRP A 199 -0.07 2.62 21.40
CA TRP A 199 -0.05 3.60 20.31
C TRP A 199 -0.13 2.97 18.91
N ARG A 200 0.55 1.84 18.67
CA ARG A 200 0.47 1.10 17.40
C ARG A 200 -0.95 0.61 17.18
N TYR A 201 -1.50 0.00 18.22
CA TYR A 201 -2.83 -0.55 18.14
C TYR A 201 -3.90 0.52 17.91
N ALA A 202 -3.73 1.73 18.48
CA ALA A 202 -4.58 2.88 18.18
C ALA A 202 -4.56 3.27 16.69
N ILE A 203 -3.37 3.28 16.06
CA ILE A 203 -3.24 3.54 14.62
C ILE A 203 -3.90 2.42 13.81
N LEU A 204 -3.62 1.15 14.16
CA LEU A 204 -4.19 -0.01 13.51
C LEU A 204 -5.73 -0.03 13.57
N ILE A 205 -6.37 0.27 14.70
CA ILE A 205 -7.85 0.17 14.78
C ILE A 205 -8.58 1.36 14.17
N THR A 206 -7.87 2.46 13.89
CA THR A 206 -8.51 3.69 13.37
C THR A 206 -8.41 3.85 11.85
N HIS A 207 -7.55 3.09 11.15
CA HIS A 207 -7.34 3.27 9.72
C HIS A 207 -8.63 3.11 8.87
N GLU A 208 -9.42 2.06 9.11
CA GLU A 208 -10.70 1.83 8.41
C GLU A 208 -11.75 2.89 8.77
N ILE A 209 -11.76 3.35 10.02
CA ILE A 209 -12.68 4.38 10.50
C ILE A 209 -12.36 5.74 9.86
N VAL A 210 -11.08 6.12 9.83
CA VAL A 210 -10.59 7.29 9.12
C VAL A 210 -10.86 7.18 7.61
N ALA A 211 -10.83 5.97 7.03
CA ALA A 211 -11.11 5.76 5.62
C ALA A 211 -12.49 6.29 5.19
N ARG A 212 -13.48 6.23 6.10
CA ARG A 212 -14.87 6.63 5.84
C ARG A 212 -15.00 8.08 5.40
N VAL A 213 -14.10 8.97 5.84
CA VAL A 213 -14.16 10.40 5.49
C VAL A 213 -13.59 10.69 4.09
N ILE A 214 -12.78 9.79 3.53
CA ILE A 214 -12.01 10.03 2.29
C ILE A 214 -12.91 10.39 1.09
N PRO A 215 -14.06 9.72 0.85
CA PRO A 215 -14.98 10.11 -0.22
C PRO A 215 -15.59 11.51 -0.05
N HIS A 216 -15.55 12.06 1.17
CA HIS A 216 -16.13 13.35 1.53
C HIS A 216 -15.11 14.50 1.59
N LEU A 217 -13.81 14.22 1.43
CA LEU A 217 -12.79 15.27 1.42
C LEU A 217 -12.80 16.05 0.09
N ASP A 218 -12.54 17.35 0.17
CA ASP A 218 -12.26 18.15 -1.02
C ASP A 218 -10.89 17.78 -1.66
N GLU A 219 -10.62 18.31 -2.85
CA GLU A 219 -9.38 18.03 -3.58
C GLU A 219 -8.09 18.42 -2.82
N LYS A 220 -8.17 19.43 -1.94
CA LYS A 220 -7.02 19.90 -1.16
C LYS A 220 -6.75 18.93 -0.02
N ASP A 221 -7.76 18.58 0.75
CA ASP A 221 -7.66 17.67 1.88
C ASP A 221 -7.39 16.23 1.41
N LEU A 222 -7.98 15.78 0.31
CA LEU A 222 -7.63 14.48 -0.28
C LEU A 222 -6.14 14.42 -0.66
N LYS A 223 -5.61 15.50 -1.24
CA LYS A 223 -4.18 15.60 -1.58
C LYS A 223 -3.30 15.63 -0.32
N ARG A 224 -3.68 16.37 0.71
CA ARG A 224 -2.99 16.40 2.01
C ARG A 224 -2.98 15.02 2.66
N PHE A 225 -4.11 14.32 2.68
CA PHE A 225 -4.27 12.97 3.20
C PHE A 225 -3.30 12.00 2.50
N HIS A 226 -3.31 11.94 1.17
CA HIS A 226 -2.43 11.03 0.43
C HIS A 226 -0.95 11.32 0.66
N ARG A 227 -0.57 12.59 0.78
CA ARG A 227 0.82 13.01 0.92
C ARG A 227 1.37 12.80 2.32
N HIS A 228 0.58 13.11 3.35
CA HIS A 228 1.09 13.26 4.71
C HIS A 228 0.52 12.23 5.69
N PHE A 229 -0.74 11.82 5.52
CA PHE A 229 -1.42 11.01 6.54
C PHE A 229 -1.51 9.52 6.15
N LYS A 230 -1.89 9.21 4.91
CA LYS A 230 -2.08 7.83 4.42
C LYS A 230 -0.91 6.90 4.76
N GLY A 231 0.32 7.38 4.60
CA GLY A 231 1.52 6.56 4.73
C GLY A 231 1.79 6.02 6.14
N ILE A 232 1.26 6.63 7.21
CA ILE A 232 1.46 6.13 8.57
C ILE A 232 0.64 4.87 8.83
N PHE A 233 -0.60 4.82 8.32
CA PHE A 233 -1.46 3.64 8.44
C PHE A 233 -0.89 2.48 7.63
N ILE A 234 -0.49 2.74 6.38
CA ILE A 234 0.13 1.73 5.53
C ILE A 234 1.35 1.13 6.22
N ASP A 235 2.22 1.97 6.80
CA ASP A 235 3.41 1.49 7.49
C ASP A 235 3.09 0.69 8.77
N ASP A 236 2.06 1.08 9.53
CA ASP A 236 1.67 0.40 10.77
C ASP A 236 1.02 -0.98 10.53
N TYR A 237 0.16 -1.12 9.51
CA TYR A 237 -0.45 -2.42 9.20
C TYR A 237 0.40 -3.29 8.25
N ALA A 238 1.34 -2.71 7.49
CA ALA A 238 2.24 -3.46 6.61
C ALA A 238 3.48 -3.99 7.36
N THR A 239 3.26 -4.54 8.56
CA THR A 239 4.28 -5.31 9.27
C THR A 239 4.62 -6.58 8.51
N VAL A 240 5.75 -7.17 8.85
CA VAL A 240 6.22 -8.41 8.23
C VAL A 240 6.38 -9.54 9.24
N PRO A 241 6.28 -10.80 8.80
CA PRO A 241 6.49 -11.94 9.69
C PRO A 241 7.84 -11.85 10.41
N LEU A 242 7.88 -12.31 11.67
CA LEU A 242 9.10 -12.36 12.49
C LEU A 242 10.25 -13.08 11.74
N MET A 243 9.92 -14.13 10.98
CA MET A 243 10.88 -14.88 10.18
C MET A 243 11.51 -14.03 9.06
N SER A 244 10.77 -13.09 8.48
CA SER A 244 11.30 -12.15 7.48
C SER A 244 12.38 -11.27 8.10
N ILE A 245 12.13 -10.70 9.30
CA ILE A 245 13.14 -9.92 10.03
C ILE A 245 14.36 -10.77 10.40
N ARG A 246 14.14 -12.00 10.89
CA ARG A 246 15.25 -12.94 11.21
C ARG A 246 16.15 -13.21 10.01
N ARG A 247 15.58 -13.36 8.80
CA ARG A 247 16.34 -13.56 7.57
C ARG A 247 17.13 -12.32 7.15
N LEU A 248 16.55 -11.12 7.28
CA LEU A 248 17.27 -9.86 7.03
C LEU A 248 18.50 -9.72 7.94
N LEU A 249 18.32 -9.99 9.24
CA LEU A 249 19.41 -9.94 10.21
C LEU A 249 20.48 -10.99 9.93
N ALA A 250 20.10 -12.20 9.51
CA ALA A 250 21.04 -13.26 9.13
C ALA A 250 21.92 -12.87 7.93
N LEU A 251 21.33 -12.27 6.89
CA LEU A 251 22.07 -11.78 5.73
C LEU A 251 22.99 -10.59 6.08
N SER A 252 22.51 -9.68 6.93
CA SER A 252 23.28 -8.52 7.39
C SER A 252 24.52 -8.94 8.18
N ARG A 253 24.40 -9.90 9.12
CA ARG A 253 25.52 -10.42 9.93
C ARG A 253 26.70 -10.94 9.11
N VAL A 254 26.43 -11.53 7.95
CA VAL A 254 27.48 -12.06 7.05
C VAL A 254 27.89 -11.08 5.95
N GLY A 255 27.43 -9.83 6.01
CA GLY A 255 27.78 -8.77 5.05
C GLY A 255 27.18 -8.96 3.66
N LYS A 256 26.08 -9.71 3.53
CA LYS A 256 25.39 -9.96 2.25
C LYS A 256 24.23 -9.02 1.99
N LEU A 257 23.85 -8.20 2.97
CA LEU A 257 22.74 -7.25 2.87
C LEU A 257 23.15 -5.87 3.41
N SER A 258 22.75 -4.83 2.70
CA SER A 258 22.87 -3.42 3.10
C SER A 258 21.57 -2.67 2.81
N ILE A 259 21.36 -1.53 3.47
CA ILE A 259 20.24 -0.62 3.22
C ILE A 259 20.78 0.71 2.68
N LEU A 260 20.19 1.21 1.60
CA LEU A 260 20.50 2.53 1.04
C LEU A 260 19.30 3.47 1.18
N ARG A 261 19.49 4.57 1.91
CA ARG A 261 18.51 5.67 1.98
C ARG A 261 18.66 6.56 0.76
N LEU A 262 17.60 6.64 -0.04
CA LEU A 262 17.62 7.41 -1.30
C LEU A 262 17.33 8.91 -1.10
N GLY A 263 16.52 9.27 -0.10
CA GLY A 263 15.98 10.63 -0.01
C GLY A 263 14.96 10.94 -1.10
N GLU A 264 14.66 12.22 -1.31
CA GLU A 264 13.77 12.68 -2.40
C GLU A 264 14.52 12.85 -3.73
N ASP A 265 15.83 13.15 -3.67
CA ASP A 265 16.66 13.45 -4.83
C ASP A 265 17.60 12.29 -5.14
N TYR A 266 17.14 11.35 -5.98
CA TYR A 266 17.96 10.27 -6.53
C TYR A 266 17.67 10.08 -8.02
N THR A 267 18.65 9.54 -8.75
CA THR A 267 18.45 9.15 -10.15
C THR A 267 18.85 7.70 -10.37
N ILE A 268 18.09 7.01 -11.22
CA ILE A 268 18.39 5.63 -11.65
C ILE A 268 18.70 5.68 -13.14
N ARG A 269 19.90 5.25 -13.52
CA ARG A 269 20.32 5.10 -14.92
C ARG A 269 20.29 3.62 -15.28
N THR A 270 19.75 3.30 -16.45
CA THR A 270 19.64 1.94 -16.98
C THR A 270 20.19 1.88 -18.41
N ALA A 271 19.97 0.77 -19.13
CA ALA A 271 20.52 0.56 -20.46
C ALA A 271 20.15 1.62 -21.52
N GLU A 272 19.01 2.31 -21.37
CA GLU A 272 18.62 3.43 -22.23
C GLU A 272 19.59 4.63 -22.14
N VAL A 273 20.39 4.70 -21.09
CA VAL A 273 21.37 5.77 -20.82
C VAL A 273 22.81 5.25 -20.97
N GLY A 274 23.01 4.13 -21.69
CA GLY A 274 24.33 3.64 -22.09
C GLY A 274 24.94 2.53 -21.22
N LEU A 275 24.16 1.90 -20.32
CA LEU A 275 24.61 0.74 -19.54
C LEU A 275 24.36 -0.58 -20.28
N GLU A 276 25.32 -1.49 -20.30
CA GLU A 276 25.12 -2.81 -20.92
C GLU A 276 24.21 -3.72 -20.08
N ARG A 277 24.19 -3.54 -18.74
CA ARG A 277 23.43 -4.38 -17.81
C ARG A 277 23.15 -3.68 -16.49
N GLY A 278 22.03 -4.03 -15.85
CA GLY A 278 21.68 -3.63 -14.50
C GLY A 278 21.31 -2.15 -14.39
N ALA A 279 21.73 -1.51 -13.29
CA ALA A 279 21.46 -0.09 -13.06
C ALA A 279 22.55 0.62 -12.25
N GLU A 280 22.66 1.92 -12.46
CA GLU A 280 23.40 2.83 -11.59
C GLU A 280 22.43 3.72 -10.82
N VAL A 281 22.60 3.82 -9.50
CA VAL A 281 21.81 4.70 -8.64
C VAL A 281 22.71 5.80 -8.12
N GLU A 282 22.37 7.05 -8.42
CA GLU A 282 23.08 8.24 -7.94
C GLU A 282 22.29 8.88 -6.79
N VAL A 283 22.92 8.96 -5.61
CA VAL A 283 22.36 9.59 -4.41
C VAL A 283 23.43 10.49 -3.81
N SER A 284 23.10 11.77 -3.58
CA SER A 284 24.01 12.75 -2.96
C SER A 284 25.41 12.80 -3.62
N GLY A 285 25.47 12.65 -4.94
CA GLY A 285 26.71 12.66 -5.73
C GLY A 285 27.54 11.36 -5.66
N THR A 286 27.05 10.32 -4.98
CA THR A 286 27.67 8.99 -4.95
C THR A 286 26.93 8.06 -5.91
N VAL A 287 27.68 7.36 -6.76
CA VAL A 287 27.13 6.40 -7.74
C VAL A 287 27.31 4.97 -7.22
N HIS A 288 26.19 4.26 -7.07
CA HIS A 288 26.12 2.85 -6.72
C HIS A 288 25.81 2.01 -7.96
N ARG A 289 26.61 0.97 -8.22
CA ARG A 289 26.48 0.12 -9.42
C ARG A 289 25.96 -1.26 -9.07
N PHE A 290 24.97 -1.74 -9.83
CA PHE A 290 24.38 -3.06 -9.63
C PHE A 290 24.34 -3.83 -10.94
N GLY A 291 24.83 -5.08 -10.93
CA GLY A 291 24.81 -5.98 -12.10
C GLY A 291 23.44 -6.60 -12.36
N ALA A 292 22.58 -6.60 -11.33
CA ALA A 292 21.16 -6.85 -11.42
C ALA A 292 20.39 -5.81 -10.58
N PHE A 293 19.24 -5.37 -11.06
CA PHE A 293 18.39 -4.37 -10.39
C PHE A 293 16.93 -4.80 -10.44
N ILE A 294 16.28 -4.88 -9.28
CA ILE A 294 14.89 -5.32 -9.15
C ILE A 294 14.06 -4.15 -8.64
N ASP A 295 13.06 -3.74 -9.41
CA ASP A 295 12.01 -2.85 -8.94
C ASP A 295 10.95 -3.67 -8.18
N ALA A 296 10.90 -3.47 -6.87
CA ALA A 296 9.96 -4.11 -5.96
C ALA A 296 8.98 -3.10 -5.34
N THR A 297 8.81 -1.92 -5.95
CA THR A 297 7.89 -0.88 -5.48
C THR A 297 6.41 -1.22 -5.71
N GLY A 298 6.15 -2.29 -6.47
CA GLY A 298 4.80 -2.73 -6.81
C GLY A 298 4.27 -1.99 -8.03
N GLN A 299 3.00 -2.22 -8.33
CA GLN A 299 2.34 -1.54 -9.42
C GLN A 299 1.79 -0.19 -8.93
N GLU A 300 1.93 0.84 -9.76
CA GLU A 300 1.27 2.12 -9.50
C GLU A 300 -0.26 1.98 -9.53
N THR A 301 -0.93 2.91 -8.84
CA THR A 301 -2.39 3.03 -8.93
C THR A 301 -2.80 3.28 -10.37
N LEU A 302 -3.75 2.50 -10.87
CA LEU A 302 -4.26 2.64 -12.23
C LEU A 302 -5.34 3.72 -12.30
N SER A 303 -5.37 4.42 -13.42
CA SER A 303 -6.38 5.41 -13.77
C SER A 303 -7.50 4.77 -14.59
N ALA A 304 -8.62 5.48 -14.76
CA ALA A 304 -9.69 5.05 -15.65
C ALA A 304 -9.25 4.82 -17.11
N THR A 305 -8.18 5.46 -17.58
CA THR A 305 -7.67 5.26 -18.94
C THR A 305 -6.84 3.98 -19.10
N ASP A 306 -6.46 3.33 -18.00
CA ASP A 306 -5.70 2.08 -18.00
C ASP A 306 -6.59 0.83 -18.04
N LEU A 307 -7.92 0.99 -18.20
CA LEU A 307 -8.82 -0.16 -18.29
C LEU A 307 -8.48 -1.04 -19.51
N PRO A 308 -8.53 -2.37 -19.38
CA PRO A 308 -8.27 -3.31 -20.47
C PRO A 308 -9.45 -3.41 -21.47
N PHE A 309 -10.20 -2.33 -21.65
CA PHE A 309 -11.32 -2.20 -22.59
C PHE A 309 -11.10 -0.97 -23.47
N PRO A 310 -10.18 -1.01 -24.44
CA PRO A 310 -9.74 0.17 -25.19
C PRO A 310 -10.91 0.90 -25.88
N THR A 311 -11.87 0.17 -26.46
CA THR A 311 -13.06 0.78 -27.06
C THR A 311 -13.92 1.55 -26.06
N LEU A 312 -14.02 1.07 -24.81
CA LEU A 312 -14.77 1.76 -23.74
C LEU A 312 -14.06 3.05 -23.31
N VAL A 313 -12.73 3.01 -23.26
CA VAL A 313 -11.88 4.17 -22.95
C VAL A 313 -11.97 5.20 -24.07
N ASP A 314 -11.79 4.79 -25.33
CA ASP A 314 -11.80 5.66 -26.51
C ASP A 314 -13.16 6.38 -26.71
N GLN A 315 -14.26 5.74 -26.30
CA GLN A 315 -15.60 6.33 -26.35
C GLN A 315 -15.89 7.26 -25.16
N GLY A 316 -14.94 7.45 -24.23
CA GLY A 316 -15.14 8.25 -23.02
C GLY A 316 -16.15 7.63 -22.05
N GLY A 317 -16.33 6.31 -22.12
CA GLY A 317 -17.26 5.55 -21.29
C GLY A 317 -16.85 5.53 -19.82
N VAL A 318 -15.56 5.53 -19.52
CA VAL A 318 -15.02 5.55 -18.15
C VAL A 318 -14.32 6.86 -17.84
N ARG A 319 -14.30 7.24 -16.56
CA ARG A 319 -13.71 8.50 -16.07
C ARG A 319 -13.06 8.28 -14.72
N GLU A 320 -12.09 9.12 -14.39
CA GLU A 320 -11.52 9.18 -13.05
C GLU A 320 -12.57 9.56 -12.01
N ALA A 321 -12.34 9.19 -10.75
CA ALA A 321 -13.27 9.47 -9.67
C ALA A 321 -13.44 10.98 -9.43
N ALA A 322 -14.68 11.38 -9.13
CA ALA A 322 -15.02 12.74 -8.77
C ALA A 322 -14.63 13.06 -7.32
N THR A 323 -14.24 14.32 -7.07
CA THR A 323 -13.93 14.88 -5.75
C THR A 323 -14.56 16.27 -5.67
N PRO A 324 -15.15 16.66 -4.53
CA PRO A 324 -15.54 18.05 -4.30
C PRO A 324 -14.37 19.00 -4.53
N LYS A 325 -14.59 20.10 -5.25
CA LYS A 325 -13.63 21.20 -5.34
C LYS A 325 -13.60 21.97 -4.03
N VAL A 326 -12.51 22.70 -3.82
CA VAL A 326 -12.46 23.68 -2.73
C VAL A 326 -13.50 24.78 -3.01
N GLU A 327 -14.54 24.83 -2.20
CA GLU A 327 -15.51 25.94 -2.26
C GLU A 327 -15.06 27.06 -1.33
N ALA A 328 -14.87 28.26 -1.89
CA ALA A 328 -14.45 29.43 -1.11
C ALA A 328 -15.55 29.97 -0.18
N ILE A 329 -16.81 29.57 -0.37
CA ILE A 329 -17.97 30.07 0.40
C ILE A 329 -19.06 28.99 0.47
N MET A 330 -19.45 28.66 1.70
CA MET A 330 -20.48 27.70 2.07
C MET A 330 -21.83 27.99 1.38
N SER A 331 -22.21 27.22 0.36
CA SER A 331 -23.63 26.99 0.09
C SER A 331 -23.97 25.54 0.39
N LEU A 332 -24.46 25.29 1.61
CA LEU A 332 -24.91 23.97 2.07
C LEU A 332 -26.08 23.39 1.23
N ASP A 333 -26.72 24.23 0.41
CA ASP A 333 -27.92 23.90 -0.36
C ASP A 333 -27.66 23.61 -1.85
N ARG A 334 -26.39 23.57 -2.29
CA ARG A 334 -26.02 23.24 -3.68
C ARG A 334 -25.05 22.08 -3.70
N ASP A 335 -25.26 21.15 -4.64
CA ASP A 335 -24.28 20.09 -4.89
C ASP A 335 -22.92 20.71 -5.20
N PRO A 336 -21.83 20.24 -4.57
CA PRO A 336 -20.51 20.82 -4.72
C PRO A 336 -20.03 20.67 -6.16
N ASP A 337 -19.33 21.68 -6.66
CA ASP A 337 -18.63 21.55 -7.94
C ASP A 337 -17.59 20.42 -7.84
N MET A 338 -17.55 19.53 -8.84
CA MET A 338 -16.68 18.35 -8.83
C MET A 338 -15.44 18.51 -9.72
N VAL A 339 -14.32 17.90 -9.30
CA VAL A 339 -13.06 17.74 -10.05
C VAL A 339 -12.68 16.27 -10.13
N ARG A 340 -11.94 15.89 -11.18
CA ARG A 340 -11.49 14.52 -11.42
C ARG A 340 -10.05 14.39 -10.92
N THR A 341 -9.78 13.39 -10.08
CA THR A 341 -8.50 13.35 -9.31
C THR A 341 -7.70 12.05 -9.44
N GLY A 342 -8.30 10.96 -9.92
CA GLY A 342 -7.60 9.67 -10.09
C GLY A 342 -8.51 8.45 -9.90
N GLY A 343 -7.94 7.26 -10.06
CA GLY A 343 -8.67 5.99 -9.99
C GLY A 343 -9.76 5.89 -11.06
N ILE A 344 -10.81 5.12 -10.75
CA ILE A 344 -12.02 4.99 -11.57
C ILE A 344 -13.26 5.49 -10.81
N ASP A 345 -14.17 6.17 -11.50
CA ASP A 345 -15.46 6.56 -10.95
C ASP A 345 -16.43 5.37 -10.94
N VAL A 346 -16.76 4.88 -9.74
CA VAL A 346 -17.68 3.76 -9.52
C VAL A 346 -18.84 4.16 -8.62
N ASP A 347 -19.94 3.43 -8.72
CA ASP A 347 -21.04 3.49 -7.75
C ASP A 347 -20.76 2.59 -6.53
N GLU A 348 -21.69 2.59 -5.58
CA GLU A 348 -21.63 1.80 -4.34
C GLU A 348 -21.63 0.27 -4.57
N PHE A 349 -21.87 -0.19 -5.79
CA PHE A 349 -21.82 -1.59 -6.21
C PHE A 349 -20.57 -1.90 -7.05
N TYR A 350 -19.60 -0.99 -7.06
CA TYR A 350 -18.38 -1.07 -7.87
C TYR A 350 -18.64 -1.08 -9.38
N ARG A 351 -19.77 -0.54 -9.85
CA ARG A 351 -20.03 -0.39 -11.29
C ARG A 351 -19.43 0.92 -11.79
N PRO A 352 -18.60 0.92 -12.85
CA PRO A 352 -18.12 2.17 -13.41
C PRO A 352 -19.29 3.06 -13.84
N ARG A 353 -19.25 4.34 -13.49
CA ARG A 353 -20.29 5.32 -13.89
C ARG A 353 -20.12 5.64 -15.37
N LEU A 354 -20.74 4.82 -16.22
CA LEU A 354 -20.56 4.92 -17.66
C LEU A 354 -21.17 6.20 -18.23
N GLY A 355 -20.40 6.94 -19.00
CA GLY A 355 -20.87 8.11 -19.76
C GLY A 355 -21.72 7.77 -20.99
N LEU A 356 -22.15 6.50 -21.12
CA LEU A 356 -22.80 5.93 -22.29
C LEU A 356 -24.05 5.16 -21.84
N MET A 357 -25.09 5.17 -22.68
CA MET A 357 -26.24 4.28 -22.49
C MET A 357 -25.77 2.83 -22.73
N SER A 358 -25.57 2.07 -21.65
CA SER A 358 -25.14 0.67 -21.70
C SER A 358 -26.18 -0.21 -21.02
N GLU A 359 -26.60 -1.28 -21.72
CA GLU A 359 -27.37 -2.38 -21.12
C GLU A 359 -26.45 -3.40 -20.43
N GLY A 360 -25.17 -3.43 -20.81
CA GLY A 360 -24.16 -4.33 -20.24
C GLY A 360 -23.66 -3.85 -18.88
N ARG A 361 -23.51 -4.79 -17.94
CA ARG A 361 -23.19 -4.52 -16.54
C ARG A 361 -21.75 -4.90 -16.23
N LEU A 362 -20.87 -3.90 -16.30
CA LEU A 362 -19.46 -4.00 -15.90
C LEU A 362 -19.30 -3.69 -14.42
N TYR A 363 -18.50 -4.50 -13.73
CA TYR A 363 -18.12 -4.32 -12.33
C TYR A 363 -16.60 -4.24 -12.22
N CYS A 364 -16.08 -3.27 -11.46
CA CYS A 364 -14.66 -3.05 -11.21
C CYS A 364 -14.32 -3.43 -9.76
N ALA A 365 -14.05 -4.72 -9.54
CA ALA A 365 -13.52 -5.26 -8.29
C ALA A 365 -11.97 -5.27 -8.25
N ALA A 366 -11.32 -4.57 -9.18
CA ALA A 366 -9.87 -4.51 -9.30
C ALA A 366 -9.30 -3.39 -8.43
N ILE A 367 -8.68 -3.76 -7.31
CA ILE A 367 -8.17 -2.84 -6.27
C ILE A 367 -7.25 -1.77 -6.86
N ALA A 368 -6.44 -2.08 -7.87
CA ALA A 368 -5.51 -1.12 -8.49
C ALA A 368 -6.20 0.16 -9.00
N PHE A 369 -7.48 0.10 -9.36
CA PHE A 369 -8.29 1.24 -9.79
C PHE A 369 -9.04 1.94 -8.64
N LEU A 370 -9.23 1.26 -7.50
CA LEU A 370 -10.01 1.73 -6.35
C LEU A 370 -9.14 2.48 -5.33
N LEU A 371 -7.84 2.16 -5.23
CA LEU A 371 -6.90 2.66 -4.21
C LEU A 371 -6.78 4.20 -4.12
N HIS A 372 -7.21 4.93 -5.15
CA HIS A 372 -7.24 6.40 -5.11
C HIS A 372 -8.31 6.90 -4.12
N LYS A 373 -9.51 6.31 -4.14
CA LYS A 373 -10.63 6.70 -3.26
C LYS A 373 -10.77 5.81 -2.04
N GLU A 374 -10.25 4.58 -2.13
CA GLU A 374 -10.30 3.58 -1.06
C GLU A 374 -8.87 3.09 -0.77
N PRO A 375 -8.00 3.92 -0.16
CA PRO A 375 -6.57 3.62 -0.03
C PRO A 375 -6.23 2.44 0.89
N PHE A 376 -7.22 1.95 1.65
CA PHE A 376 -7.08 0.81 2.57
C PHE A 376 -7.85 -0.42 2.11
N VAL A 377 -8.42 -0.43 0.90
CA VAL A 377 -9.16 -1.59 0.36
C VAL A 377 -8.21 -2.70 -0.11
N GLN A 378 -7.53 -3.32 0.83
CA GLN A 378 -6.55 -4.38 0.59
C GLN A 378 -6.77 -5.57 1.53
N GLY A 379 -6.22 -6.72 1.15
CA GLY A 379 -6.32 -7.94 1.96
C GLY A 379 -7.60 -8.75 1.77
N ILE A 380 -7.69 -9.86 2.50
CA ILE A 380 -8.74 -10.89 2.35
C ILE A 380 -10.11 -10.36 2.79
N THR A 381 -10.17 -9.49 3.80
CA THR A 381 -11.42 -8.86 4.27
C THR A 381 -12.01 -7.96 3.19
N SER A 382 -11.21 -7.05 2.64
CA SER A 382 -11.61 -6.20 1.51
C SER A 382 -12.04 -7.01 0.29
N ALA A 383 -11.30 -8.07 -0.05
CA ALA A 383 -11.66 -8.94 -1.18
C ALA A 383 -13.02 -9.64 -0.96
N ARG A 384 -13.31 -10.11 0.27
CA ARG A 384 -14.62 -10.65 0.64
C ARG A 384 -15.70 -9.58 0.50
N ASP A 385 -15.50 -8.40 1.05
CA ASP A 385 -16.53 -7.36 1.14
C ASP A 385 -16.89 -6.78 -0.24
N ILE A 386 -15.88 -6.54 -1.10
CA ILE A 386 -16.09 -6.20 -2.52
C ILE A 386 -16.82 -7.33 -3.23
N GLY A 387 -16.36 -8.58 -3.06
CA GLY A 387 -16.96 -9.75 -3.70
C GLY A 387 -18.43 -9.97 -3.32
N GLU A 388 -18.76 -9.81 -2.03
CA GLU A 388 -20.14 -9.87 -1.55
C GLU A 388 -20.99 -8.73 -2.12
N THR A 389 -20.46 -7.51 -2.17
CA THR A 389 -21.16 -6.34 -2.70
C THR A 389 -21.51 -6.53 -4.18
N VAL A 390 -20.52 -6.90 -5.00
CA VAL A 390 -20.70 -7.19 -6.43
C VAL A 390 -21.63 -8.37 -6.63
N GLY A 391 -21.46 -9.46 -5.87
CA GLY A 391 -22.31 -10.65 -5.95
C GLY A 391 -23.78 -10.37 -5.64
N ARG A 392 -24.06 -9.60 -4.58
CA ARG A 392 -25.43 -9.18 -4.23
C ARG A 392 -26.04 -8.28 -5.30
N ALA A 393 -25.25 -7.38 -5.88
CA ALA A 393 -25.70 -6.52 -6.97
C ALA A 393 -26.12 -7.34 -8.20
N ILE A 394 -25.33 -8.34 -8.58
CA ILE A 394 -25.65 -9.27 -9.69
C ILE A 394 -26.91 -10.10 -9.39
N LEU A 395 -27.07 -10.62 -8.16
CA LEU A 395 -28.26 -11.39 -7.79
C LEU A 395 -29.54 -10.55 -7.83
N LYS A 396 -29.47 -9.30 -7.34
CA LYS A 396 -30.59 -8.35 -7.41
C LYS A 396 -30.98 -8.07 -8.85
N ASP A 397 -30.00 -7.80 -9.68
CA ASP A 397 -30.10 -7.57 -11.11
C ASP A 397 -30.80 -8.71 -11.87
N ILE A 398 -30.46 -9.96 -11.56
CA ILE A 398 -31.09 -11.16 -12.14
C ILE A 398 -32.55 -11.26 -11.68
N SER A 399 -32.82 -11.11 -10.37
CA SER A 399 -34.18 -11.21 -9.83
C SER A 399 -35.14 -10.17 -10.39
N GLN A 400 -34.64 -8.97 -10.71
CA GLN A 400 -35.43 -7.90 -11.32
C GLN A 400 -35.74 -8.16 -12.80
N ALA A 401 -34.83 -8.81 -13.53
CA ALA A 401 -35.07 -9.23 -14.91
C ALA A 401 -36.14 -10.34 -15.01
N GLU A 402 -36.25 -11.18 -13.99
CA GLU A 402 -37.25 -12.25 -13.90
C GLU A 402 -38.63 -11.78 -13.41
N THR A 403 -38.75 -10.55 -12.89
CA THR A 403 -40.03 -10.00 -12.42
C THR A 403 -40.82 -9.48 -13.63
N PRO A 404 -41.95 -10.10 -14.04
CA PRO A 404 -42.74 -9.58 -15.14
C PRO A 404 -43.25 -8.18 -14.77
N LEU A 405 -42.92 -7.18 -15.59
CA LEU A 405 -43.57 -5.88 -15.55
C LEU A 405 -45.08 -6.15 -15.68
N PHE A 406 -45.84 -5.81 -14.65
CA PHE A 406 -47.30 -5.87 -14.68
C PHE A 406 -47.79 -5.10 -15.92
N GLN A 407 -48.16 -5.83 -16.98
CA GLN A 407 -48.89 -5.27 -18.12
C GLN A 407 -50.31 -4.99 -17.64
N ILE A 408 -50.64 -3.72 -17.43
CA ILE A 408 -52.05 -3.31 -17.43
C ILE A 408 -52.52 -3.44 -18.88
N SER A 409 -53.36 -4.43 -19.14
CA SER A 409 -53.98 -4.61 -20.46
C SER A 409 -55.08 -3.56 -20.67
N ALA A 410 -54.87 -2.74 -21.71
CA ALA A 410 -55.78 -1.80 -22.39
C ALA A 410 -56.51 -0.75 -21.55
#